data_AF-A0A670JVA3-F1
#
_entry.id   AF-A0A670JVA3-F1
#
_cell.length_a   1.000
_cell.length_b   1.000
_cell.length_c   1.000
_cell.angle_alpha   90.00
_cell.angle_beta   90.00
_cell.angle_gamma   90.00
#
_symmetry.space_group_name_H-M   'P 1'
#
loop_
_entity.id
_entity.type
_entity.pdbx_description
1 polymer ?
#
loop_
_entity_poly.entity_id
_entity_poly.type
_entity_poly.pdbx_seq_one_letter_code
_entity_poly.pdbx_strand_id
1 'polypeptide(L)'
;MAEFGPDSGGRVKDVTIVKPIIYGNVARYFGTKREEDGHTHQWTVYVKPYRNEDIPVTLYHLLKLFQSDTNAILGKKTVVSEFYDEMIFQDPTAMMQQLLTTSRQLTLGAHKHETEFA
;
A
#
# COMPACT_ATOMS: atom_id res chain seq x y z
N MET A 1 11.31 25.04 13.58
CA MET A 1 10.16 24.12 13.58
C MET A 1 9.06 24.85 12.83
N ALA A 2 8.55 24.34 11.71
CA ALA A 2 7.46 25.01 11.01
C ALA A 2 6.19 24.84 11.86
N GLU A 3 5.76 25.93 12.49
CA GLU A 3 4.61 25.96 13.39
C GLU A 3 3.37 26.21 12.53
N PHE A 4 2.70 25.14 12.12
CA PHE A 4 1.41 25.24 11.46
C PHE A 4 0.35 25.45 12.52
N GLY A 5 -0.37 26.57 12.45
CA GLY A 5 -1.58 26.79 13.23
C GLY A 5 -2.66 25.74 12.93
N PRO A 6 -3.82 25.78 13.61
CA PRO A 6 -4.87 24.76 13.51
C PRO A 6 -5.36 24.49 12.07
N ASP A 7 -5.12 25.40 11.14
CA ASP A 7 -5.65 25.35 9.78
C ASP A 7 -4.75 24.68 8.73
N SER A 8 -3.64 24.01 9.10
CA SER A 8 -2.71 23.33 8.16
C SER A 8 -2.13 24.21 7.03
N GLY A 9 -2.40 25.53 7.07
CA GLY A 9 -2.19 26.45 5.96
C GLY A 9 -3.20 26.27 4.81
N GLY A 10 -3.48 27.35 4.07
CA GLY A 10 -4.35 27.32 2.89
C GLY A 10 -3.84 26.35 1.80
N ARG A 11 -4.73 26.03 0.85
CA ARG A 11 -4.38 25.22 -0.33
C ARG A 11 -3.42 25.99 -1.22
N VAL A 12 -2.34 25.34 -1.63
CA VAL A 12 -1.34 25.89 -2.53
C VAL A 12 -1.81 25.64 -3.96
N LYS A 13 -2.35 26.68 -4.60
CA LYS A 13 -2.90 26.61 -5.96
C LYS A 13 -1.82 26.30 -7.00
N ASP A 14 -2.24 25.65 -8.08
CA ASP A 14 -1.42 25.31 -9.24
C ASP A 14 -0.24 24.37 -8.92
N VAL A 15 -0.39 23.60 -7.83
CA VAL A 15 0.56 22.57 -7.41
C VAL A 15 -0.12 21.21 -7.48
N THR A 16 0.49 20.29 -8.22
CA THR A 16 0.12 18.88 -8.24
C THR A 16 1.33 18.04 -7.84
N ILE A 17 1.17 17.20 -6.81
CA ILE A 17 2.18 16.23 -6.41
C ILE A 17 1.65 14.83 -6.70
N VAL A 18 2.46 14.03 -7.38
CA VAL A 18 2.14 12.64 -7.73
C VAL A 18 3.01 11.70 -6.94
N LYS A 19 2.40 10.71 -6.29
CA LYS A 19 3.10 9.66 -5.53
C LYS A 19 2.75 8.28 -6.09
N PRO A 20 3.64 7.69 -6.90
CA PRO A 20 3.43 6.36 -7.47
C PRO A 20 3.54 5.27 -6.41
N ILE A 21 2.64 4.29 -6.49
CA ILE A 21 2.54 3.15 -5.57
C ILE A 21 2.37 1.84 -6.36
N ILE A 22 2.79 0.75 -5.73
CA ILE A 22 2.51 -0.61 -6.15
C ILE A 22 1.76 -1.28 -5.02
N TYR A 23 0.57 -1.80 -5.28
CA TYR A 23 -0.16 -2.61 -4.32
C TYR A 23 -0.51 -3.97 -4.90
N GLY A 24 -0.67 -4.95 -4.02
CA GLY A 24 -0.94 -6.30 -4.50
C GLY A 24 -0.94 -7.37 -3.43
N ASN A 25 -0.95 -8.61 -3.88
CA ASN A 25 -0.75 -9.76 -3.01
C ASN A 25 0.13 -10.83 -3.65
N VAL A 26 0.80 -11.57 -2.78
CA VAL A 26 1.44 -12.85 -3.09
C VAL A 26 0.63 -13.95 -2.41
N ALA A 27 0.41 -15.08 -3.10
CA ALA A 27 -0.24 -16.25 -2.52
C ALA A 27 0.48 -17.54 -2.93
N ARG A 28 0.52 -18.51 -2.02
CA ARG A 28 1.13 -19.83 -2.24
C ARG A 28 0.23 -20.92 -1.68
N TYR A 29 -0.11 -21.87 -2.53
CA TYR A 29 -0.82 -23.08 -2.13
C TYR A 29 0.10 -23.97 -1.28
N PHE A 30 -0.46 -24.55 -0.21
CA PHE A 30 0.30 -25.46 0.67
C PHE A 30 0.56 -26.83 0.05
N GLY A 31 -0.14 -27.18 -1.04
CA GLY A 31 -0.13 -28.54 -1.61
C GLY A 31 -1.22 -29.44 -1.04
N THR A 32 -1.71 -29.13 0.16
CA THR A 32 -2.83 -29.79 0.82
C THR A 32 -3.58 -28.79 1.70
N LYS A 33 -4.81 -29.13 2.09
CA LYS A 33 -5.55 -28.40 3.13
C LYS A 33 -4.92 -28.71 4.48
N ARG A 34 -4.58 -27.70 5.29
CA ARG A 34 -4.05 -27.91 6.64
C ARG A 34 -5.10 -28.55 7.54
N GLU A 35 -4.66 -29.45 8.42
CA GLU A 35 -5.57 -30.16 9.33
C GLU A 35 -6.05 -29.29 10.49
N GLU A 36 -5.20 -28.38 10.98
CA GLU A 36 -5.47 -27.54 12.15
C GLU A 36 -6.62 -26.54 11.92
N ASP A 37 -6.56 -25.78 10.83
CA ASP A 37 -7.47 -24.65 10.56
C ASP A 37 -8.20 -24.76 9.22
N GLY A 38 -7.90 -25.79 8.43
CA GLY A 38 -8.49 -25.97 7.12
C GLY A 38 -8.03 -24.97 6.06
N HIS A 39 -7.00 -24.15 6.32
CA HIS A 39 -6.49 -23.22 5.31
C HIS A 39 -5.76 -23.96 4.19
N THR A 40 -5.87 -23.42 2.98
CA THR A 40 -5.30 -24.00 1.75
C THR A 40 -4.13 -23.19 1.20
N HIS A 41 -4.09 -21.89 1.49
CA HIS A 41 -3.07 -20.97 0.98
C HIS A 41 -2.53 -20.12 2.13
N GLN A 42 -1.25 -19.79 2.04
CA GLN A 42 -0.70 -18.61 2.70
C GLN A 42 -0.70 -17.45 1.71
N TRP A 43 -0.95 -16.24 2.20
CA TRP A 43 -0.97 -15.05 1.38
C TRP A 43 -0.48 -13.83 2.16
N THR A 44 -0.01 -12.83 1.43
CA THR A 44 0.44 -11.55 1.97
C THR A 44 -0.03 -10.46 1.04
N VAL A 45 -0.82 -9.52 1.57
CA VAL A 45 -1.18 -8.27 0.89
C VAL A 45 -0.15 -7.21 1.26
N TYR A 46 0.20 -6.34 0.32
CA TYR A 46 1.14 -5.25 0.55
C TYR A 46 0.78 -4.01 -0.27
N VAL A 47 1.23 -2.88 0.25
CA VAL A 47 1.34 -1.62 -0.46
C VAL A 47 2.80 -1.20 -0.35
N LYS A 48 3.42 -0.87 -1.47
CA LYS A 48 4.80 -0.40 -1.55
C LYS A 48 4.80 0.93 -2.26
N PRO A 49 5.36 1.98 -1.66
CA PRO A 49 5.63 3.20 -2.41
C PRO A 49 6.67 2.86 -3.49
N TYR A 50 6.57 3.48 -4.67
CA TYR A 50 7.55 3.23 -5.74
C TYR A 50 8.96 3.73 -5.34
N ARG A 51 9.02 4.73 -4.45
CA ARG A 51 10.22 5.22 -3.77
C ARG A 51 10.04 4.97 -2.27
N ASN A 52 11.11 4.77 -1.50
CA ASN A 52 11.02 4.41 -0.07
C ASN A 52 10.43 5.56 0.79
N GLU A 53 9.11 5.71 0.81
CA GLU A 53 8.33 6.81 1.41
C GLU A 53 7.09 6.26 2.16
N ASP A 54 6.84 6.69 3.40
CA ASP A 54 5.64 6.29 4.13
C ASP A 54 4.44 7.15 3.72
N ILE A 55 3.40 6.55 3.14
CA ILE A 55 2.22 7.28 2.66
C ILE A 55 0.93 6.64 3.17
N PRO A 56 0.12 7.32 4.00
CA PRO A 56 -1.17 6.83 4.42
C PRO A 56 -2.18 6.93 3.25
N VAL A 57 -2.71 5.79 2.82
CA VAL A 57 -3.71 5.70 1.73
C VAL A 57 -4.66 4.53 1.97
N THR A 58 -5.91 4.70 1.57
CA THR A 58 -6.90 3.61 1.52
C THR A 58 -6.98 3.08 0.08
N LEU A 59 -6.77 1.78 -0.10
CA LEU A 59 -6.82 1.11 -1.40
C LEU A 59 -7.74 -0.11 -1.32
N TYR A 60 -8.40 -0.45 -2.42
CA TYR A 60 -9.18 -1.68 -2.55
C TYR A 60 -8.42 -2.67 -3.44
N HIS A 61 -8.11 -3.85 -2.92
CA HIS A 61 -7.39 -4.90 -3.64
C HIS A 61 -8.13 -6.23 -3.54
N LEU A 62 -8.42 -6.85 -4.69
CA LEU A 62 -9.03 -8.18 -4.72
C LEU A 62 -7.95 -9.26 -4.51
N LEU A 63 -8.06 -10.00 -3.41
CA LEU A 63 -7.10 -11.05 -3.06
C LEU A 63 -7.12 -12.20 -4.09
N LYS A 64 -6.00 -12.41 -4.78
CA LYS A 64 -5.86 -13.48 -5.78
C LYS A 64 -5.07 -14.68 -5.22
N LEU A 65 -5.75 -15.82 -5.07
CA LEU A 65 -5.15 -17.06 -4.53
C LEU A 65 -4.83 -18.11 -5.60
N PHE A 66 -5.68 -18.21 -6.63
CA PHE A 66 -5.59 -19.25 -7.65
C PHE A 66 -4.75 -18.82 -8.84
N GLN A 67 -3.96 -19.76 -9.36
CA GLN A 67 -3.17 -19.57 -10.56
C GLN A 67 -4.07 -19.53 -11.80
N SER A 68 -3.63 -18.81 -12.83
CA SER A 68 -4.18 -19.02 -14.17
C SER A 68 -3.58 -20.28 -14.78
N ASP A 69 -4.32 -20.95 -15.66
CA ASP A 69 -3.90 -22.20 -16.30
C ASP A 69 -2.52 -22.07 -16.95
N THR A 70 -2.24 -20.93 -17.59
CA THR A 70 -0.93 -20.64 -18.19
C THR A 70 0.21 -20.62 -17.18
N ASN A 71 0.00 -20.03 -15.99
CA ASN A 71 1.02 -19.98 -14.95
C ASN A 71 1.23 -21.35 -14.27
N ALA A 72 0.16 -22.14 -14.17
CA ALA A 72 0.23 -23.52 -13.69
C ALA A 72 1.03 -24.41 -14.64
N ILE A 73 0.79 -24.28 -15.96
CA ILE A 73 1.56 -24.99 -17.00
C ILE A 73 3.05 -24.62 -16.97
N LEU A 74 3.37 -23.36 -16.65
CA LEU A 74 4.76 -22.91 -16.45
C LEU A 74 5.38 -23.39 -15.11
N GLY A 75 4.65 -24.16 -14.30
CA GLY A 75 5.14 -24.69 -13.03
C GLY A 75 5.37 -23.64 -11.95
N LYS A 76 4.83 -22.42 -12.10
CA LYS A 76 4.92 -21.40 -11.06
C LYS A 76 4.16 -21.90 -9.84
N LYS A 77 4.77 -21.80 -8.65
CA LYS A 77 4.15 -22.26 -7.38
C LYS A 77 3.52 -21.12 -6.58
N THR A 78 3.69 -19.90 -7.05
CA THR A 78 3.29 -18.66 -6.37
C THR A 78 2.45 -17.82 -7.32
N VAL A 79 1.34 -17.30 -6.81
CA VAL A 79 0.51 -16.28 -7.46
C VAL A 79 0.98 -14.91 -7.01
N VAL A 80 1.17 -14.02 -7.96
CA VAL A 80 1.44 -12.60 -7.73
C VAL A 80 0.39 -11.81 -8.48
N SER A 81 -0.30 -10.91 -7.78
CA SER A 81 -1.26 -9.97 -8.35
C SER A 81 -0.88 -8.58 -7.89
N GLU A 82 -0.23 -7.82 -8.77
CA GLU A 82 0.27 -6.47 -8.49
C GLU A 82 -0.33 -5.46 -9.46
N PHE A 83 -0.61 -4.28 -8.93
CA PHE A 83 -1.16 -3.15 -9.67
C PHE A 83 -0.33 -1.91 -9.35
N TYR A 84 -0.08 -1.12 -10.40
CA TYR A 84 0.51 0.21 -10.29
C TYR A 84 -0.62 1.23 -10.19
N ASP A 85 -0.44 2.24 -9.34
CA ASP A 85 -1.37 3.35 -9.21
C ASP A 85 -0.63 4.64 -8.81
N GLU A 86 -1.28 5.79 -9.00
CA GLU A 86 -0.72 7.10 -8.75
C GLU A 86 -1.64 7.90 -7.83
N MET A 87 -1.15 8.23 -6.63
CA MET A 87 -1.86 9.17 -5.77
C MET A 87 -1.61 10.60 -6.25
N ILE A 88 -2.67 11.30 -6.60
CA ILE A 88 -2.63 12.67 -7.09
C ILE A 88 -3.11 13.62 -5.99
N PHE A 89 -2.20 14.48 -5.53
CA PHE A 89 -2.49 15.53 -4.56
C PHE A 89 -2.57 16.87 -5.31
N GLN A 90 -3.77 17.24 -5.74
CA GLN A 90 -4.04 18.52 -6.40
C GLN A 90 -4.36 19.60 -5.37
N ASP A 91 -3.70 20.74 -5.51
CA ASP A 91 -3.79 21.90 -4.61
C ASP A 91 -3.73 21.48 -3.12
N PRO A 92 -2.64 20.81 -2.68
CA PRO A 92 -2.50 20.34 -1.30
C PRO A 92 -2.44 21.54 -0.33
N THR A 93 -2.79 21.30 0.94
CA THR A 93 -2.52 22.28 2.01
C THR A 93 -1.01 22.50 2.13
N ALA A 94 -0.58 23.68 2.61
CA ALA A 94 0.84 23.97 2.80
C ALA A 94 1.55 22.92 3.68
N MET A 95 0.87 22.43 4.73
CA MET A 95 1.35 21.33 5.56
C MET A 95 1.48 20.03 4.75
N MET A 96 0.45 19.63 4.01
CA MET A 96 0.49 18.40 3.20
C MET A 96 1.57 18.47 2.11
N GLN A 97 1.75 19.65 1.49
CA GLN A 97 2.82 19.89 0.53
C GLN A 97 4.20 19.66 1.16
N GLN A 98 4.43 20.13 2.39
CA GLN A 98 5.67 19.85 3.12
C GLN A 98 5.83 18.37 3.47
N LEU A 99 4.74 17.71 3.92
CA LEU A 99 4.77 16.28 4.25
C LEU A 99 5.09 15.43 3.02
N LEU A 100 4.52 15.76 1.87
CA LEU A 100 4.73 15.05 0.62
C LEU A 100 6.13 15.28 0.01
N THR A 101 6.79 16.38 0.35
CA THR A 101 8.14 16.69 -0.16
C THR A 101 9.26 16.30 0.80
N THR A 102 8.95 16.09 2.09
CA THR A 102 9.93 15.81 3.14
C THR A 102 10.10 14.31 3.36
N SER A 103 11.33 13.79 3.22
CA SER A 103 11.66 12.37 3.47
C SER A 103 11.87 12.00 4.95
N ARG A 104 11.42 12.86 5.88
CA ARG A 104 11.68 12.70 7.32
C ARG A 104 10.58 11.83 7.93
N GLN A 105 10.96 10.79 8.68
CA GLN A 105 10.00 9.98 9.43
C GLN A 105 9.11 10.86 10.30
N LEU A 106 7.79 10.71 10.14
CA LEU A 106 6.78 11.53 10.83
C LEU A 106 6.52 11.05 12.25
N THR A 107 6.80 9.77 12.54
CA THR A 107 6.59 9.16 13.85
C THR A 107 7.92 8.72 14.46
N LEU A 108 8.10 9.00 15.76
CA LEU A 108 9.25 8.55 16.56
C LEU A 108 9.21 7.03 16.88
N GLY A 109 8.16 6.32 16.45
CA GLY A 109 7.97 4.89 16.68
C GLY A 109 7.24 4.21 15.52
N ALA A 110 7.20 2.88 15.55
CA ALA A 110 6.48 2.07 14.57
C ALA A 110 5.00 2.47 14.56
N HIS A 111 4.51 2.96 13.41
CA HIS A 111 3.09 3.25 13.25
C HIS A 111 2.33 1.92 13.29
N LYS A 112 1.45 1.74 14.27
CA LYS A 112 0.64 0.53 14.40
C LYS A 112 -0.50 0.62 13.39
N HIS A 113 -0.37 -0.11 12.29
CA HIS A 113 -1.47 -0.26 11.33
C HIS A 113 -2.62 -1.01 12.03
N GLU A 114 -3.79 -0.37 12.13
CA GLU A 114 -5.01 -1.05 12.55
C GLU A 114 -5.47 -1.95 11.40
N THR A 115 -5.10 -3.23 11.47
CA THR A 115 -5.50 -4.25 10.49
C THR A 115 -6.71 -5.07 10.95
N GLU A 116 -7.22 -4.80 12.15
CA GLU A 116 -8.38 -5.47 12.72
C GLU A 116 -9.64 -4.65 12.41
N PHE A 117 -10.31 -5.02 11.33
CA PHE A 117 -11.68 -4.57 11.07
C PHE A 117 -12.62 -5.51 11.83
N ALA A 118 -13.03 -5.11 13.04
CA ALA A 118 -14.07 -5.78 13.82
C ALA A 118 -15.46 -5.26 13.45
#